data_AF-A0A6I3GYX0-F1
#
_entry.id   AF-A0A6I3GYX0-F1
#
_cell.length_a   1.000
_cell.length_b   1.000
_cell.length_c   1.000
_cell.angle_alpha   90.00
_cell.angle_beta   90.00
_cell.angle_gamma   90.00
#
_symmetry.space_group_name_H-M   'P 1'
#
loop_
_entity.id
_entity.type
_entity.pdbx_description
1 polymer ?
#
loop_
_entity_poly.entity_id
_entity_poly.type
_entity_poly.pdbx_seq_one_letter_code
_entity_poly.pdbx_strand_id
1 'polypeptide(L)'
;LVFIILNLIKSKKSELIAVAVPAWIGTAYFFTSSTSFANPAATVGRIFSDSFAGIGPQSVPSFVIAQLLGAALGIALARVFAKPKK
;
A
#
# COMPACT_ATOMS: atom_id res chain seq x y z
N LEU A 1 0.21 -3.54 -1.70
CA LEU A 1 -1.17 -3.14 -1.32
C LEU A 1 -2.15 -3.13 -2.49
N VAL A 2 -2.02 -2.21 -3.48
CA VAL A 2 -2.99 -2.07 -4.59
C VAL A 2 -3.24 -3.38 -5.34
N PHE A 3 -2.18 -4.16 -5.62
CA PHE A 3 -2.30 -5.49 -6.21
C PHE A 3 -3.25 -6.42 -5.44
N ILE A 4 -3.14 -6.47 -4.11
CA ILE A 4 -3.96 -7.33 -3.25
C ILE A 4 -5.43 -6.92 -3.35
N ILE A 5 -5.71 -5.62 -3.20
CA ILE A 5 -7.08 -5.08 -3.28
C ILE A 5 -7.70 -5.43 -4.64
N LEU A 6 -7.00 -5.10 -5.74
CA LEU A 6 -7.53 -5.32 -7.08
C LEU A 6 -7.72 -6.80 -7.41
N ASN A 7 -6.83 -7.69 -6.97
CA ASN A 7 -6.98 -9.13 -7.20
C ASN A 7 -8.13 -9.73 -6.40
N LEU A 8 -8.37 -9.27 -5.17
CA LEU A 8 -9.51 -9.71 -4.38
C LEU A 8 -10.84 -9.26 -5.01
N ILE A 9 -10.92 -8.01 -5.47
CA ILE A 9 -12.09 -7.51 -6.22
C ILE A 9 -12.32 -8.38 -7.46
N LYS A 10 -11.26 -8.60 -8.27
CA LYS A 10 -11.36 -9.41 -9.50
C LYS A 10 -11.73 -10.86 -9.25
N SER A 11 -11.31 -11.42 -8.11
CA SER A 11 -11.63 -12.79 -7.71
C SER A 11 -13.03 -12.93 -7.10
N LYS A 12 -13.84 -11.85 -7.06
CA LYS A 12 -15.14 -11.80 -6.37
C LYS A 12 -15.02 -12.17 -4.89
N LYS A 13 -13.93 -11.76 -4.24
CA LYS A 13 -13.61 -11.99 -2.82
C LYS A 13 -13.40 -10.68 -2.07
N SER A 14 -14.21 -9.68 -2.39
CA SER A 14 -14.10 -8.32 -1.84
C SER A 14 -14.31 -8.27 -0.32
N GLU A 15 -15.05 -9.23 0.23
CA GLU A 15 -15.24 -9.42 1.68
C GLU A 15 -13.91 -9.65 2.43
N LEU A 16 -12.91 -10.23 1.77
CA LEU A 16 -11.59 -10.47 2.38
C LEU A 16 -10.72 -9.21 2.44
N ILE A 17 -11.08 -8.13 1.74
CA ILE A 17 -10.29 -6.88 1.71
C ILE A 17 -10.14 -6.30 3.13
N ALA A 18 -11.21 -6.35 3.93
CA ALA A 18 -11.22 -5.84 5.29
C ALA A 18 -10.20 -6.53 6.20
N VAL A 19 -9.86 -7.80 5.92
CA VAL A 19 -8.84 -8.56 6.65
C VAL A 19 -7.47 -8.43 5.99
N ALA A 20 -7.41 -8.55 4.66
CA ALA A 20 -6.16 -8.59 3.92
C ALA A 20 -5.41 -7.25 3.93
N VAL A 21 -6.11 -6.12 3.90
CA VAL A 21 -5.48 -4.78 3.94
C VAL A 21 -4.76 -4.52 5.26
N PRO A 22 -5.41 -4.62 6.44
CA PRO A 22 -4.70 -4.41 7.71
C PRO A 22 -3.65 -5.49 7.97
N ALA A 23 -3.87 -6.75 7.56
CA ALA A 23 -2.83 -7.77 7.65
C ALA A 23 -1.58 -7.37 6.85
N TRP A 24 -1.75 -6.93 5.59
CA TRP A 24 -0.63 -6.46 4.78
C TRP A 24 0.07 -5.25 5.39
N ILE A 25 -0.68 -4.23 5.80
CA ILE A 25 -0.13 -3.00 6.37
C ILE A 25 0.58 -3.28 7.71
N GLY A 26 -0.02 -4.10 8.57
CA GLY A 26 0.55 -4.48 9.86
C GLY A 26 1.84 -5.26 9.71
N THR A 27 1.88 -6.29 8.85
CA THR A 27 3.11 -7.06 8.64
C THR A 27 4.19 -6.20 7.97
N ALA A 28 3.85 -5.41 6.95
CA ALA A 28 4.81 -4.52 6.31
C ALA A 28 5.37 -3.45 7.26
N TYR A 29 4.68 -3.12 8.34
CA TYR A 29 5.16 -2.13 9.31
C TYR A 29 6.43 -2.62 10.00
N PHE A 30 6.56 -3.95 10.15
CA PHE A 30 7.71 -4.59 10.79
C PHE A 30 8.84 -4.95 9.82
N PHE A 31 8.54 -5.27 8.55
CA PHE A 31 9.59 -5.72 7.60
C PHE A 31 10.00 -4.67 6.57
N THR A 32 9.28 -3.56 6.43
CA THR A 32 9.67 -2.47 5.52
C THR A 32 10.37 -1.35 6.27
N SER A 33 11.49 -0.85 5.73
CA SER A 33 12.19 0.30 6.30
C SER A 33 11.36 1.59 6.26
N SER A 34 10.27 1.63 5.49
CA SER A 34 9.36 2.78 5.37
C SER A 34 8.20 2.75 6.37
N THR A 35 8.10 1.75 7.24
CA THR A 35 6.97 1.59 8.19
C THR A 35 5.59 1.54 7.52
N SER A 36 5.49 0.83 6.38
CA SER A 36 4.22 0.64 5.63
C SER A 36 3.59 1.87 4.99
N PHE A 37 4.38 2.86 4.56
CA PHE A 37 3.82 4.00 3.84
C PHE A 37 3.22 3.60 2.49
N ALA A 38 1.88 3.57 2.44
CA ALA A 38 1.09 3.20 1.27
C ALA A 38 -0.08 4.18 0.98
N ASN A 39 -0.09 5.35 1.64
CA ASN A 39 -1.13 6.37 1.51
C ASN A 39 -0.49 7.77 1.66
N PRO A 40 -0.50 8.61 0.60
CA PRO A 40 0.09 9.95 0.65
C PRO A 40 -0.44 10.84 1.78
N ALA A 41 -1.74 10.80 2.06
CA ALA A 41 -2.34 11.60 3.13
C ALA A 41 -1.84 11.16 4.51
N ALA A 42 -1.70 9.85 4.73
CA ALA A 42 -1.14 9.32 5.97
C ALA A 42 0.35 9.68 6.10
N THR A 43 1.11 9.64 5.00
CA THR A 43 2.53 10.05 4.97
C THR A 43 2.71 11.51 5.34
N VAL A 44 1.84 12.41 4.85
CA VAL A 44 1.82 13.81 5.31
C VAL A 44 1.51 13.89 6.81
N GLY A 45 0.53 13.13 7.30
CA GLY A 45 0.20 13.09 8.73
C GLY A 45 1.38 12.70 9.63
N ARG A 46 2.30 11.85 9.13
CA ARG A 46 3.47 11.39 9.90
C ARG A 46 4.51 12.48 10.17
N ILE A 47 4.48 13.61 9.46
CA ILE A 47 5.38 14.73 9.75
C ILE A 47 5.03 15.44 11.07
N PHE A 48 3.82 15.22 11.58
CA PHE A 48 3.33 15.83 12.82
C PHE A 48 3.44 14.90 14.03
N SER A 49 4.19 13.80 13.93
CA SER A 49 4.33 12.81 15.00
C SER A 49 5.80 12.51 15.25
N ASP A 50 6.21 12.58 16.53
CA ASP A 50 7.51 12.13 17.00
C ASP A 50 7.41 10.68 17.51
N SER A 51 7.28 9.74 16.59
CA SER A 51 7.15 8.31 16.87
C SER A 51 8.06 7.50 15.96
N PHE A 52 8.11 6.17 16.17
CA PHE A 52 8.89 5.26 15.33
C PHE A 52 8.58 5.39 13.82
N ALA A 53 7.36 5.78 13.45
CA ALA A 53 6.95 5.99 12.05
C ALA A 53 6.88 7.48 11.67
N GLY A 54 7.39 8.38 12.51
CA GLY A 54 7.54 9.80 12.22
C GLY A 54 8.61 10.04 11.15
N ILE A 55 8.42 11.07 10.32
CA ILE A 55 9.37 11.44 9.26
C ILE A 55 9.57 12.95 9.17
N GLY A 56 10.72 13.37 8.66
CA GLY A 56 10.95 14.77 8.29
C GLY A 56 10.10 15.21 7.10
N PRO A 57 9.63 16.48 7.03
CA PRO A 57 8.86 17.01 5.91
C PRO A 57 9.53 16.83 4.54
N GLN A 58 10.86 16.93 4.50
CA GLN A 58 11.68 16.74 3.30
C GLN A 58 11.60 15.32 2.71
N SER A 59 11.19 14.34 3.51
CA SER A 59 11.06 12.94 3.08
C SER A 59 9.70 12.65 2.43
N VAL A 60 8.70 13.51 2.60
CA VAL A 60 7.34 13.28 2.06
C VAL A 60 7.36 13.07 0.54
N PRO A 61 8.01 13.93 -0.28
CA PRO A 61 7.95 13.78 -1.73
C PRO A 61 8.48 12.43 -2.22
N SER A 62 9.59 11.95 -1.67
CA SER A 62 10.19 10.67 -2.08
C SER A 62 9.30 9.48 -1.73
N PHE A 63 8.68 9.49 -0.55
CA PHE A 63 7.70 8.46 -0.18
C PHE A 63 6.45 8.51 -1.06
N VAL A 64 5.92 9.69 -1.37
CA VAL A 64 4.74 9.83 -2.25
C VAL A 64 5.06 9.32 -3.65
N ILE A 65 6.22 9.67 -4.21
CA ILE A 65 6.65 9.14 -5.52
C ILE A 65 6.74 7.61 -5.48
N ALA A 66 7.39 7.04 -4.45
CA ALA A 66 7.48 5.59 -4.29
C ALA A 66 6.11 4.91 -4.15
N GLN A 67 5.17 5.54 -3.44
CA GLN A 67 3.78 5.07 -3.32
C GLN A 67 3.06 5.06 -4.66
N LEU A 68 3.20 6.13 -5.46
CA LEU A 68 2.60 6.21 -6.79
C LEU A 68 3.18 5.17 -7.74
N LEU A 69 4.51 4.98 -7.73
CA LEU A 69 5.17 3.92 -8.49
C LEU A 69 4.69 2.53 -8.06
N GLY A 70 4.59 2.29 -6.75
CA GLY A 70 4.06 1.05 -6.20
C GLY A 70 2.59 0.81 -6.56
N ALA A 71 1.78 1.87 -6.61
CA ALA A 71 0.40 1.80 -7.07
C ALA A 71 0.32 1.45 -8.55
N ALA A 72 1.08 2.13 -9.41
CA ALA A 72 1.15 1.84 -10.84
C ALA A 72 1.58 0.40 -11.12
N LEU A 73 2.64 -0.07 -10.43
CA LEU A 73 3.10 -1.46 -10.52
C LEU A 73 2.03 -2.44 -10.02
N GLY A 74 1.37 -2.14 -8.91
CA GLY A 74 0.28 -2.97 -8.38
C GLY A 74 -0.89 -3.11 -9.35
N ILE A 75 -1.25 -2.04 -10.06
CA ILE A 75 -2.26 -2.08 -11.12
C ILE A 75 -1.77 -2.94 -12.30
N ALA A 76 -0.54 -2.72 -12.77
CA ALA A 76 0.04 -3.49 -13.88
C ALA A 76 0.04 -4.99 -13.58
N LEU A 77 0.55 -5.38 -12.40
CA LEU A 77 0.53 -6.77 -11.94
C LEU A 77 -0.90 -7.31 -11.85
N ALA A 78 -1.85 -6.54 -11.31
CA ALA A 78 -3.24 -7.00 -11.22
C ALA A 78 -3.87 -7.25 -12.59
N ARG A 79 -3.41 -6.59 -13.66
CA ARG A 79 -3.85 -6.88 -15.04
C ARG A 79 -3.27 -8.19 -15.56
N VAL A 80 -1.99 -8.45 -15.31
CA VAL A 80 -1.29 -9.67 -15.77
C VAL A 80 -1.81 -10.92 -15.06
N PHE A 81 -2.02 -10.86 -13.74
CA PHE A 81 -2.46 -12.00 -12.93
C PHE A 81 -3.98 -12.22 -12.95
N ALA A 82 -4.72 -11.48 -13.78
CA ALA A 82 -6.14 -11.73 -13.97
C ALA A 82 -6.31 -13.14 -14.58
N LYS A 83 -6.96 -14.05 -13.85
CA LYS A 83 -7.34 -15.36 -14.40
C LYS A 83 -8.12 -15.14 -15.70
N PRO A 84 -7.82 -15.88 -16.79
CA PRO A 84 -8.65 -15.83 -17.98
C PRO A 84 -10.09 -16.17 -17.58
N LYS A 85 -11.06 -15.39 -18.08
CA LYS A 85 -12.48 -15.72 -17.96
C LYS A 85 -12.64 -17.13 -18.51
N LYS A 86 -13.05 -18.09 -17.68
CA LYS A 86 -13.68 -19.32 -18.18
C LYS A 86 -15.04 -18.96 -18.75
#